data_AF-R8HJ59-F1
#
_entry.id   AF-R8HJ59-F1
#
_cell.length_a   1.000
_cell.length_b   1.000
_cell.length_c   1.000
_cell.angle_alpha   90.00
_cell.angle_beta   90.00
_cell.angle_gamma   90.00
#
_symmetry.space_group_name_H-M   'P 1'
#
loop_
_entity.id
_entity.type
_entity.pdbx_description
1 polymer ?
#
loop_
_entity_poly.entity_id
_entity_poly.type
_entity_poly.pdbx_seq_one_letter_code
_entity_poly.pdbx_strand_id
1 'polypeptide(L)'
;MGALLVATGGFFGAITRFAISNWFKKRNKTPFPIATFLINITGAFLLGYIIGNGVSTEWQLLLGTGFMGAFTTFSTLKLESIQLLNRKKIYTFLLYLSTTYIIGILFAFLGMKLGGI
;
A
#
# COMPACT_ATOMS: atom_id res chain seq x y z
N MET A 1 -19.10 8.64 -15.67
CA MET A 1 -19.33 8.24 -14.26
C MET A 1 -18.11 7.54 -13.65
N GLY A 2 -17.57 6.47 -14.25
CA GLY A 2 -16.43 5.72 -13.67
C GLY A 2 -15.20 6.55 -13.31
N ALA A 3 -14.80 7.51 -14.15
CA ALA A 3 -13.68 8.41 -13.86
C ALA A 3 -13.89 9.27 -12.59
N LEU A 4 -15.14 9.66 -12.28
CA LEU A 4 -15.46 10.39 -11.05
C LEU A 4 -15.27 9.50 -9.83
N LEU A 5 -15.69 8.23 -9.89
CA LEU A 5 -15.45 7.27 -8.81
C LEU A 5 -13.95 7.05 -8.56
N VAL A 6 -13.16 6.87 -9.63
CA VAL A 6 -11.70 6.74 -9.52
C VAL A 6 -11.09 8.01 -8.93
N ALA A 7 -11.53 9.20 -9.37
CA ALA A 7 -11.04 10.48 -8.85
C ALA A 7 -11.37 10.67 -7.36
N THR A 8 -12.61 10.38 -6.96
CA THR A 8 -13.05 10.45 -5.55
C THR A 8 -12.26 9.47 -4.68
N GLY A 9 -12.16 8.21 -5.10
CA GLY A 9 -11.37 7.21 -4.39
C GLY A 9 -9.91 7.62 -4.28
N GLY A 10 -9.33 8.07 -5.40
CA GLY A 10 -7.94 8.51 -5.47
C GLY A 10 -7.63 9.69 -4.56
N PHE A 11 -8.52 10.67 -4.50
CA PHE A 11 -8.41 11.82 -3.59
C PHE A 11 -8.32 11.37 -2.12
N PHE A 12 -9.26 10.53 -1.68
CA PHE A 12 -9.26 10.05 -0.29
C PHE A 12 -8.11 9.08 -0.01
N GLY A 13 -7.74 8.22 -0.97
CA GLY A 13 -6.61 7.31 -0.85
C GLY A 13 -5.28 8.07 -0.67
N ALA A 14 -5.06 9.10 -1.49
CA ALA A 14 -3.87 9.95 -1.40
C ALA A 14 -3.80 10.72 -0.07
N ILE A 15 -4.91 11.31 0.39
CA ILE A 15 -4.97 12.00 1.68
C ILE A 15 -4.71 11.06 2.84
N THR A 16 -5.29 9.86 2.82
CA THR A 16 -5.08 8.84 3.86
C THR A 16 -3.60 8.43 3.92
N ARG A 17 -2.98 8.14 2.76
CA ARG A 17 -1.55 7.86 2.68
C ARG A 17 -0.71 9.01 3.22
N PHE A 18 -1.04 10.25 2.85
CA PHE A 18 -0.35 11.45 3.33
C PHE A 18 -0.43 11.60 4.85
N ALA A 19 -1.63 11.44 5.42
CA ALA A 19 -1.86 11.53 6.85
C ALA A 19 -1.07 10.47 7.63
N ILE A 20 -1.12 9.21 7.19
CA ILE A 20 -0.37 8.10 7.82
C ILE A 20 1.14 8.34 7.70
N SER A 21 1.63 8.72 6.52
CA SER A 21 3.04 9.03 6.29
C SER A 21 3.54 10.13 7.25
N ASN A 22 2.75 11.20 7.42
CA ASN A 22 3.10 12.28 8.33
C ASN A 22 3.02 11.88 9.81
N TRP A 23 2.05 11.05 10.18
CA TRP A 23 1.91 10.53 11.54
C TRP A 23 3.14 9.72 11.96
N PHE A 24 3.71 8.95 11.04
CA PHE A 24 4.94 8.18 11.27
C PHE A 24 6.22 9.01 11.12
N LYS A 25 6.24 10.06 10.30
CA LYS A 25 7.44 10.88 10.04
C LYS A 25 8.13 11.39 11.31
N LYS A 26 7.36 11.76 12.34
CA LYS A 26 7.90 12.23 13.64
C LYS A 26 8.21 11.12 14.65
N ARG A 27 7.66 9.92 14.43
CA ARG A 27 7.72 8.79 15.38
C ARG A 27 8.75 7.73 14.98
N ASN A 28 9.09 7.66 13.70
CA ASN A 28 9.97 6.63 13.19
C ASN A 28 11.44 6.95 13.53
N LYS A 29 11.96 6.28 14.57
CA LYS A 29 13.36 6.38 15.00
C LYS A 29 14.27 5.37 14.29
N THR A 30 13.68 4.47 13.50
CA THR A 30 14.42 3.40 12.82
C THR A 30 14.69 3.78 11.36
N PRO A 31 15.75 3.24 10.73
CA PRO A 31 15.96 3.39 9.29
C PRO A 31 14.88 2.71 8.43
N PHE A 32 14.11 1.78 9.00
CA PHE A 32 13.09 1.03 8.28
C PHE A 32 11.90 1.92 7.90
N PRO A 33 11.48 2.00 6.63
CA PRO A 33 10.36 2.84 6.20
C PRO A 33 8.98 2.29 6.62
N ILE A 34 8.67 2.39 7.91
CA ILE A 34 7.53 1.70 8.52
C ILE A 34 6.17 2.16 7.98
N ALA A 35 6.05 3.45 7.62
CA ALA A 35 4.81 4.00 7.09
C ALA A 35 4.47 3.37 5.74
N THR A 36 5.40 3.46 4.78
CA THR A 36 5.26 2.93 3.42
C THR A 36 5.07 1.41 3.44
N PHE A 37 5.79 0.70 4.30
CA PHE A 37 5.58 -0.72 4.54
C PHE A 37 4.13 -1.02 4.96
N LEU A 38 3.64 -0.41 6.04
CA LEU A 38 2.29 -0.67 6.54
C LEU A 38 1.21 -0.29 5.51
N ILE A 39 1.38 0.85 4.84
CA ILE A 39 0.48 1.31 3.77
C ILE A 39 0.38 0.24 2.66
N ASN A 40 1.51 -0.26 2.16
CA ASN A 40 1.51 -1.24 1.08
C ASN A 40 0.98 -2.61 1.52
N ILE A 41 1.35 -3.08 2.72
CA ILE A 41 0.89 -4.39 3.23
C ILE A 41 -0.62 -4.38 3.53
N THR A 42 -1.12 -3.35 4.20
CA THR A 42 -2.55 -3.22 4.46
C THR A 42 -3.34 -2.99 3.18
N GLY A 43 -2.80 -2.21 2.24
CA GLY A 43 -3.44 -2.01 0.94
C GLY A 43 -3.50 -3.28 0.09
N ALA A 44 -2.44 -4.11 0.11
CA ALA A 44 -2.44 -5.40 -0.57
C ALA A 44 -3.53 -6.33 -0.02
N PHE A 45 -3.64 -6.43 1.32
CA PHE A 45 -4.70 -7.19 1.97
C PHE A 45 -6.10 -6.69 1.59
N LEU A 46 -6.35 -5.40 1.75
CA LEU A 46 -7.67 -4.81 1.53
C LEU A 46 -8.08 -4.89 0.06
N LEU A 47 -7.15 -4.66 -0.88
CA LEU A 47 -7.42 -4.84 -2.30
C LEU A 47 -7.73 -6.30 -2.62
N GLY A 48 -6.96 -7.25 -2.08
CA GLY A 48 -7.24 -8.68 -2.19
C GLY A 48 -8.65 -9.03 -1.68
N TYR A 49 -9.04 -8.49 -0.53
CA TYR A 49 -10.37 -8.67 0.05
C TYR A 49 -11.48 -8.08 -0.82
N ILE A 50 -11.31 -6.86 -1.33
CA ILE A 50 -12.28 -6.21 -2.22
C ILE A 50 -12.51 -7.06 -3.48
N ILE A 51 -11.44 -7.56 -4.09
CA ILE A 51 -11.53 -8.43 -5.28
C ILE A 51 -12.16 -9.78 -4.91
N GLY A 52 -11.76 -10.35 -3.77
CA GLY A 52 -12.31 -11.60 -3.23
C GLY A 52 -13.83 -11.57 -3.07
N ASN A 53 -14.37 -10.48 -2.53
CA ASN A 53 -15.81 -10.33 -2.28
C ASN A 53 -16.66 -10.15 -3.54
N GLY A 54 -16.06 -10.05 -4.74
CA GLY A 54 -16.82 -9.89 -5.98
C GLY A 54 -17.70 -8.64 -6.01
N VAL A 55 -17.25 -7.53 -5.40
CA VAL A 55 -18.04 -6.29 -5.33
C VAL A 55 -18.33 -5.74 -6.74
N SER A 56 -19.40 -4.95 -6.87
CA SER A 56 -19.81 -4.38 -8.15
C SER A 56 -18.71 -3.52 -8.79
N THR A 57 -18.77 -3.35 -10.11
CA THR A 57 -17.79 -2.59 -10.90
C THR A 57 -17.57 -1.18 -10.37
N GLU A 58 -18.62 -0.50 -9.89
CA GLU A 58 -18.55 0.83 -9.31
C GLU A 58 -17.68 0.86 -8.05
N TRP A 59 -17.86 -0.12 -7.17
CA TRP A 59 -17.05 -0.26 -5.96
C TRP A 59 -15.62 -0.67 -6.27
N GLN A 60 -15.38 -1.48 -7.30
CA GLN A 60 -14.03 -1.79 -7.76
C GLN A 60 -13.30 -0.54 -8.28
N LEU A 61 -13.98 0.32 -9.03
CA LEU A 61 -13.41 1.58 -9.52
C LEU A 61 -13.13 2.56 -8.37
N LEU A 62 -14.07 2.69 -7.42
CA LEU A 62 -13.94 3.60 -6.29
C LEU A 62 -12.87 3.14 -5.29
N LEU A 63 -12.98 1.91 -4.79
CA LEU A 63 -12.13 1.39 -3.70
C LEU A 63 -10.87 0.72 -4.22
N GLY A 64 -10.96 -0.05 -5.31
CA GLY A 64 -9.81 -0.74 -5.89
C GLY A 64 -8.91 0.21 -6.67
N THR A 65 -9.37 0.65 -7.85
CA THR A 65 -8.56 1.50 -8.74
C THR A 65 -8.30 2.87 -8.13
N GLY A 66 -9.33 3.54 -7.61
CA GLY A 66 -9.20 4.87 -7.00
C GLY A 66 -8.45 4.83 -5.68
N PHE A 67 -9.13 4.37 -4.62
CA PHE A 67 -8.61 4.48 -3.26
C PHE A 67 -7.34 3.64 -3.04
N MET A 68 -7.37 2.32 -3.27
CA MET A 68 -6.20 1.46 -3.04
C MET A 68 -5.05 1.81 -3.98
N GLY A 69 -5.34 2.20 -5.22
CA GLY A 69 -4.34 2.66 -6.19
C GLY A 69 -3.59 3.93 -5.75
N ALA A 70 -4.27 4.89 -5.11
CA ALA A 70 -3.63 6.12 -4.61
C ALA A 70 -3.09 5.98 -3.17
N PHE A 71 -3.71 5.10 -2.38
CA PHE A 71 -3.32 4.77 -1.01
C PHE A 71 -2.00 4.01 -0.97
N THR A 72 -1.80 3.02 -1.84
CA THR A 72 -0.54 2.28 -1.94
C THR A 72 0.48 3.03 -2.80
N THR A 73 1.77 2.71 -2.67
CA THR A 73 2.81 3.37 -3.46
C THR A 73 4.04 2.50 -3.70
N PHE A 74 4.26 2.16 -4.98
CA PHE A 74 5.46 1.48 -5.43
C PHE A 74 6.64 2.45 -5.60
N SER A 75 6.37 3.66 -6.09
CA SER A 75 7.40 4.67 -6.36
C SER A 75 8.12 5.12 -5.07
N THR A 76 7.39 5.35 -3.98
CA THR A 76 8.00 5.68 -2.68
C THR A 76 8.86 4.54 -2.15
N LEU A 77 8.39 3.28 -2.24
CA LEU A 77 9.18 2.11 -1.85
C LEU A 77 10.52 2.05 -2.60
N LYS A 78 10.53 2.33 -3.91
CA LYS A 78 11.78 2.32 -4.70
C LYS A 78 12.73 3.42 -4.30
N LEU A 79 12.23 4.65 -4.12
CA LEU A 79 13.06 5.77 -3.67
C LEU A 79 13.66 5.53 -2.29
N GLU A 80 12.85 5.06 -1.33
CA GLU A 80 13.33 4.72 0.01
C GLU A 80 14.37 3.58 -0.01
N SER A 81 14.17 2.60 -0.89
CA SER A 81 15.13 1.51 -1.09
C SER A 81 16.49 2.03 -1.57
N ILE A 82 16.51 2.92 -2.57
CA ILE A 82 17.74 3.57 -3.04
C ILE A 82 18.37 4.44 -1.93
N GLN A 83 17.55 5.17 -1.17
CA GLN A 83 18.04 5.98 -0.04
C GLN A 83 18.71 5.12 1.04
N LEU A 84 18.19 3.92 1.33
CA LEU A 84 18.81 2.98 2.25
C LEU A 84 20.18 2.51 1.74
N LEU A 85 20.29 2.18 0.44
CA LEU A 85 21.55 1.83 -0.19
C LEU A 85 22.57 2.99 -0.13
N ASN A 86 22.14 4.21 -0.47
CA ASN A 86 23.00 5.41 -0.41
C ASN A 86 23.51 5.69 1.01
N ARG A 87 22.71 5.36 2.04
CA ARG A 87 23.09 5.44 3.46
C ARG A 87 23.87 4.22 3.96
N LYS A 88 24.28 3.31 3.06
CA LYS A 88 24.97 2.05 3.35
C LYS A 88 24.21 1.11 4.30
N LYS A 89 22.87 1.23 4.37
CA LYS A 89 21.98 0.39 5.20
C LYS A 89 21.50 -0.84 4.42
N ILE A 90 22.43 -1.67 3.97
CA ILE A 90 22.16 -2.83 3.07
C ILE A 90 21.20 -3.84 3.72
N TYR A 91 21.43 -4.17 5.00
CA TYR A 91 20.56 -5.12 5.71
C TYR A 91 19.10 -4.63 5.77
N THR A 92 18.88 -3.35 6.13
CA THR A 92 17.54 -2.76 6.16
C THR A 92 16.91 -2.69 4.77
N PHE A 93 17.69 -2.40 3.73
CA PHE A 93 17.23 -2.44 2.34
C PHE A 93 16.72 -3.84 1.96
N LEU A 94 17.52 -4.89 2.21
CA LEU A 94 17.14 -6.27 1.89
C LEU A 94 15.91 -6.70 2.67
N LEU A 95 15.87 -6.40 3.97
CA LEU A 95 14.72 -6.68 4.82
C LEU A 95 13.47 -5.95 4.30
N TYR A 96 13.54 -4.64 4.04
CA TYR A 96 12.40 -3.85 3.58
C TYR A 96 11.83 -4.35 2.25
N LEU A 97 12.70 -4.64 1.29
CA LEU A 97 12.29 -5.11 -0.02
C LEU A 97 11.70 -6.52 0.05
N SER A 98 12.41 -7.47 0.65
CA SER A 98 11.94 -8.86 0.78
C SER A 98 10.63 -8.95 1.55
N THR A 99 10.53 -8.31 2.72
CA THR A 99 9.31 -8.34 3.54
C THR A 99 8.14 -7.68 2.82
N THR A 100 8.33 -6.55 2.14
CA THR A 100 7.22 -5.91 1.42
C THR A 100 6.66 -6.79 0.31
N TYR A 101 7.52 -7.45 -0.48
CA TYR A 101 7.04 -8.34 -1.55
C TYR A 101 6.43 -9.63 -0.99
N ILE A 102 7.13 -10.32 -0.08
CA ILE A 102 6.67 -11.62 0.44
C ILE A 102 5.39 -11.44 1.25
N ILE A 103 5.38 -10.53 2.23
CA ILE A 103 4.21 -10.29 3.08
C ILE A 103 3.10 -9.65 2.25
N GLY A 104 3.41 -8.78 1.29
CA GLY A 104 2.42 -8.15 0.43
C GLY A 104 1.65 -9.16 -0.41
N ILE A 105 2.35 -10.10 -1.05
CA ILE A 105 1.71 -11.19 -1.82
C ILE A 105 0.89 -12.09 -0.88
N LEU A 106 1.46 -12.47 0.27
CA LEU A 106 0.76 -13.31 1.25
C LEU A 106 -0.53 -12.62 1.74
N PHE A 107 -0.49 -11.33 2.03
CA PHE A 107 -1.64 -10.56 2.50
C PHE A 107 -2.68 -10.36 1.41
N ALA A 108 -2.27 -10.11 0.17
CA ALA A 108 -3.21 -10.08 -0.96
C ALA A 108 -3.94 -11.42 -1.11
N PHE A 109 -3.21 -12.55 -1.05
CA PHE A 109 -3.81 -13.88 -1.09
C PHE A 109 -4.77 -14.14 0.07
N LEU A 110 -4.37 -13.80 1.30
CA LEU A 110 -5.24 -13.90 2.47
C LEU A 110 -6.50 -13.04 2.33
N GLY A 111 -6.35 -11.82 1.81
CA GLY A 111 -7.47 -10.93 1.49
C GLY A 111 -8.45 -11.60 0.54
N MET A 112 -7.97 -12.15 -0.58
CA MET A 112 -8.81 -12.86 -1.55
C MET A 112 -9.54 -14.05 -0.93
N LYS A 113 -8.83 -14.86 -0.13
CA LYS A 113 -9.39 -16.02 0.59
C LYS A 113 -10.50 -15.63 1.56
N LEU A 114 -10.26 -14.59 2.36
CA LEU A 114 -11.27 -14.07 3.29
C LEU A 114 -12.42 -13.36 2.58
N GLY A 115 -12.19 -12.88 1.36
CA GLY A 115 -13.25 -12.34 0.51
C GLY A 115 -14.14 -13.40 -0.16
N GLY A 116 -13.76 -14.68 -0.11
CA GLY A 116 -14.60 -15.77 -0.62
C GLY A 116 -14.11 -16.44 -1.90
N ILE A 117 -12.88 -16.14 -2.37
CA ILE A 117 -12.20 -16.84 -3.49
C ILE A 117 -11.19 -17.86 -2.95
#